data_AF-A0A357CY41-F1
#
_entry.id   AF-A0A357CY41-F1
#
_cell.length_a   1.000
_cell.length_b   1.000
_cell.length_c   1.000
_cell.angle_alpha   90.00
_cell.angle_beta   90.00
_cell.angle_gamma   90.00
#
_symmetry.space_group_name_H-M   'P 1'
#
loop_
_entity.id
_entity.type
_entity.pdbx_description
1 polymer ?
#
loop_
_entity_poly.entity_id
_entity_poly.type
_entity_poly.pdbx_seq_one_letter_code
_entity_poly.pdbx_strand_id
1 'polypeptide(L)'
;MVYRLYTEKKAEYASEAASVIYDIKELLKIERIKKVRVLNRYDVENITQELFDSIIDTVFSEPQLDIVHYELPEDDADIIAVEYLPGQYDQRADSASQCIQIVSQGERPPVRSARVYLLYGELNNDDLQKIESYLINPVESRKASLDRVETLKMKTEQPDSVETIENFIAMNDSELKSFLSVKGLAMDFDDLLYCRDYFRTENRNPTISEIRLIDTYWSDHCRHTTFNTHIDNVFIDDQQTAKGYGHYLKIREELGTAKPVTLMDVATIGAKYLKKKGILKNLDESDEINACTVKIDVDVNGKN
;
A
#
# COMPACT_ATOMS: atom_id res chain seq x y z
N MET A 1 -0.06 24.73 20.11
CA MET A 1 -1.54 24.83 19.95
C MET A 1 -1.89 24.07 18.68
N VAL A 2 -3.00 23.33 18.72
CA VAL A 2 -3.54 22.63 17.54
C VAL A 2 -4.67 23.47 16.97
N TYR A 3 -4.57 23.81 15.69
CA TYR A 3 -5.65 24.45 14.94
C TYR A 3 -6.43 23.38 14.18
N ARG A 4 -7.75 23.54 14.17
CA ARG A 4 -8.65 22.63 13.47
C ARG A 4 -9.48 23.40 12.47
N LEU A 5 -9.66 22.82 11.29
CA LEU A 5 -10.68 23.23 10.33
C LEU A 5 -11.33 22.01 9.69
N TYR A 6 -12.45 22.26 9.03
CA TYR A 6 -13.16 21.30 8.21
C TYR A 6 -13.38 21.88 6.82
N THR A 7 -13.22 21.08 5.78
CA THR A 7 -13.57 21.47 4.42
C THR A 7 -14.57 20.52 3.80
N GLU A 8 -15.57 21.08 3.14
CA GLU A 8 -16.68 20.36 2.54
C GLU A 8 -16.81 20.78 1.07
N LYS A 9 -16.97 19.83 0.15
CA LYS A 9 -17.31 20.17 -1.24
C LYS A 9 -18.69 20.82 -1.28
N LYS A 10 -18.84 21.92 -2.03
CA LYS A 10 -20.16 22.52 -2.32
C LYS A 10 -21.09 21.45 -2.90
N ALA A 11 -22.39 21.58 -2.63
CA ALA A 11 -23.38 20.55 -2.95
C ALA A 11 -23.35 20.07 -4.41
N GLU A 12 -23.06 20.97 -5.34
CA GLU A 12 -22.94 20.72 -6.79
C GLU A 12 -21.69 19.89 -7.18
N TYR A 13 -20.68 19.80 -6.31
CA TYR A 13 -19.44 19.05 -6.51
C TYR A 13 -19.27 17.87 -5.54
N ALA A 14 -20.26 17.60 -4.68
CA ALA A 14 -20.19 16.59 -3.61
C ALA A 14 -20.41 15.15 -4.12
N SER A 15 -19.63 14.73 -5.13
CA SER A 15 -19.73 13.39 -5.73
C SER A 15 -19.43 12.26 -4.75
N GLU A 16 -18.48 12.47 -3.83
CA GLU A 16 -18.15 11.49 -2.78
C GLU A 16 -19.35 11.26 -1.85
N ALA A 17 -20.02 12.34 -1.41
CA ALA A 17 -21.22 12.23 -0.58
C ALA A 17 -22.35 11.50 -1.32
N ALA A 18 -22.50 11.75 -2.63
CA ALA A 18 -23.46 11.06 -3.49
C ALA A 18 -23.15 9.56 -3.65
N SER A 19 -21.86 9.19 -3.76
CA SER A 19 -21.44 7.78 -3.81
C SER A 19 -21.72 7.06 -2.49
N VAL A 20 -21.38 7.68 -1.35
CA VAL A 20 -21.58 7.09 -0.03
C VAL A 20 -23.06 6.85 0.26
N ILE A 21 -23.94 7.82 -0.01
CA ILE A 21 -25.37 7.61 0.19
C ILE A 21 -25.94 6.54 -0.74
N TYR A 22 -25.44 6.45 -1.98
CA TYR A 22 -25.83 5.40 -2.92
C TYR A 22 -25.45 4.01 -2.37
N ASP A 23 -24.22 3.84 -1.89
CA ASP A 23 -23.76 2.57 -1.32
C ASP A 23 -24.55 2.17 -0.07
N ILE A 24 -24.85 3.13 0.81
CA ILE A 24 -25.66 2.86 2.02
C ILE A 24 -27.07 2.36 1.63
N LYS A 25 -27.67 2.91 0.57
CA LYS A 25 -28.98 2.46 0.10
C LYS A 25 -28.89 1.13 -0.65
N GLU A 26 -27.99 1.02 -1.61
CA GLU A 26 -27.96 -0.12 -2.52
C GLU A 26 -27.24 -1.35 -1.97
N LEU A 27 -26.14 -1.17 -1.23
CA LEU A 27 -25.38 -2.28 -0.68
C LEU A 27 -25.87 -2.64 0.72
N LEU A 28 -26.04 -1.64 1.60
CA LEU A 28 -26.44 -1.89 2.99
C LEU A 28 -27.96 -1.99 3.18
N LYS A 29 -28.75 -1.62 2.17
CA LYS A 29 -30.23 -1.65 2.19
C LYS A 29 -30.84 -0.78 3.29
N ILE A 30 -30.21 0.35 3.61
CA ILE A 30 -30.67 1.31 4.63
C ILE A 30 -31.39 2.48 3.95
N GLU A 31 -32.66 2.31 3.58
CA GLU A 31 -33.44 3.32 2.83
C GLU A 31 -33.77 4.59 3.62
N ARG A 32 -33.75 4.49 4.95
CA ARG A 32 -34.07 5.59 5.88
C ARG A 32 -33.03 6.72 5.90
N ILE A 33 -31.86 6.53 5.28
CA ILE A 33 -30.89 7.60 5.05
C ILE A 33 -31.46 8.62 4.04
N LYS A 34 -31.51 9.88 4.44
CA LYS A 34 -32.07 10.98 3.64
C LYS A 34 -30.97 11.78 2.95
N LYS A 35 -29.85 12.03 3.64
CA LYS A 35 -28.74 12.83 3.13
C LYS A 35 -27.43 12.40 3.80
N VAL A 36 -26.32 12.54 3.08
CA VAL A 36 -24.96 12.40 3.61
C VAL A 36 -24.20 13.67 3.24
N ARG A 37 -23.38 14.18 4.16
CA ARG A 37 -22.33 15.16 3.88
C ARG A 37 -20.99 14.57 4.28
N VAL A 38 -19.93 14.96 3.57
CA VAL A 38 -18.57 14.48 3.82
C VAL A 38 -17.66 15.69 3.98
N LEU A 39 -17.05 15.78 5.16
CA LEU A 39 -16.11 16.84 5.53
C LEU A 39 -14.71 16.23 5.67
N ASN A 40 -13.70 16.97 5.26
CA ASN A 40 -12.31 16.69 5.60
C ASN A 40 -11.95 17.51 6.83
N ARG A 41 -11.68 16.86 7.95
CA ARG A 41 -11.09 17.50 9.13
C ARG A 41 -9.59 17.58 8.96
N TYR A 42 -9.01 18.74 9.24
CA TYR A 42 -7.57 18.94 9.37
C TYR A 42 -7.26 19.41 10.78
N ASP A 43 -6.30 18.76 11.41
CA ASP A 43 -5.66 19.20 12.64
C ASP A 43 -4.21 19.55 12.33
N VAL A 44 -3.75 20.74 12.73
CA VAL A 44 -2.42 21.26 12.41
C VAL A 44 -1.77 21.83 13.67
N GLU A 45 -0.53 21.46 13.94
CA GLU A 45 0.23 21.93 15.10
C GLU A 45 1.54 22.59 14.65
N ASN A 46 2.16 23.39 15.53
CA ASN A 46 3.45 24.08 15.33
C ASN A 46 3.46 25.13 14.21
N ILE A 47 2.36 25.84 14.04
CA ILE A 47 2.28 27.03 13.18
C ILE A 47 1.74 28.22 13.97
N THR A 48 1.91 29.44 13.48
CA THR A 48 1.29 30.63 14.08
C THR A 48 -0.16 30.77 13.59
N GLN A 49 -0.98 31.53 14.32
CA GLN A 49 -2.35 31.83 13.91
C GLN A 49 -2.37 32.58 12.57
N GLU A 50 -1.46 33.54 12.38
CA GLU A 50 -1.36 34.32 11.14
C GLU A 50 -1.03 33.44 9.95
N LEU A 51 -0.11 32.49 10.12
CA LEU A 51 0.19 31.52 9.08
C LEU A 51 -1.03 30.63 8.80
N PHE A 52 -1.67 30.09 9.85
CA PHE A 52 -2.86 29.25 9.71
C PHE A 52 -3.96 29.93 8.90
N ASP A 53 -4.30 31.18 9.23
CA ASP A 53 -5.35 31.93 8.54
C ASP A 53 -4.98 32.21 7.07
N SER A 54 -3.70 32.46 6.77
CA SER A 54 -3.23 32.75 5.40
C SER A 54 -3.27 31.56 4.43
N ILE A 55 -3.23 30.33 4.95
CA ILE A 55 -3.12 29.10 4.14
C ILE A 55 -4.45 28.37 3.92
N ILE A 56 -5.55 28.83 4.54
CA ILE A 56 -6.87 28.17 4.47
C ILE A 56 -7.30 27.97 3.01
N ASP A 57 -7.29 29.05 2.24
CA ASP A 57 -7.81 29.11 0.86
C ASP A 57 -6.81 28.64 -0.20
N THR A 58 -5.62 28.20 0.21
CA THR A 58 -4.55 27.77 -0.70
C THR A 58 -4.08 26.34 -0.46
N VAL A 59 -4.10 25.88 0.79
CA VAL A 59 -3.63 24.55 1.17
C VAL A 59 -4.77 23.60 1.49
N PHE A 60 -5.76 24.04 2.29
CA PHE A 60 -6.78 23.13 2.81
C PHE A 60 -8.08 23.11 1.99
N SER A 61 -8.33 24.19 1.26
CA SER A 61 -9.58 24.46 0.57
C SER A 61 -9.31 25.05 -0.81
N GLU A 62 -10.13 24.68 -1.78
CA GLU A 62 -10.26 25.42 -3.03
C GLU A 62 -11.54 26.27 -2.95
N PRO A 63 -11.49 27.59 -2.74
CA PRO A 63 -12.68 28.41 -2.45
C PRO A 63 -13.79 28.34 -3.52
N GLN A 64 -13.42 28.01 -4.75
CA GLN A 64 -14.37 27.81 -5.84
C GLN A 64 -15.19 26.52 -5.67
N LEU A 65 -14.64 25.48 -5.05
CA LEU A 65 -15.25 24.15 -4.93
C LEU A 65 -15.66 23.80 -3.50
N ASP A 66 -15.03 24.40 -2.50
CA ASP A 66 -15.12 24.01 -1.11
C ASP A 66 -15.77 25.09 -0.23
N ILE A 67 -16.31 24.64 0.90
CA ILE A 67 -16.82 25.43 2.01
C ILE A 67 -15.96 25.10 3.22
N VAL A 68 -15.46 26.12 3.90
CA VAL A 68 -14.64 25.96 5.11
C VAL A 68 -15.50 26.16 6.35
N HIS A 69 -15.38 25.26 7.32
CA HIS A 69 -16.00 25.35 8.63
C HIS A 69 -14.92 25.27 9.71
N TYR A 70 -15.02 26.09 10.76
CA TYR A 70 -14.09 26.04 11.91
C TYR A 70 -14.57 25.09 13.01
N GLU A 71 -15.86 24.77 12.99
CA GLU A 71 -16.53 23.83 13.88
C GLU A 71 -17.40 22.89 13.04
N LEU A 72 -17.80 21.77 13.62
CA LEU A 72 -18.76 20.91 12.95
C LEU A 72 -20.11 21.64 12.88
N PRO A 73 -20.83 21.57 11.74
CA PRO A 73 -22.19 22.10 11.66
C PRO A 73 -23.06 21.53 12.78
N GLU A 74 -23.73 22.41 13.54
CA GLU A 74 -24.69 22.04 14.58
C GLU A 74 -26.01 21.56 13.93
N ASP A 75 -25.98 20.38 13.34
CA ASP A 75 -27.13 19.74 12.73
C ASP A 75 -27.57 18.51 13.52
N ASP A 76 -28.84 18.14 13.42
CA ASP A 76 -29.39 16.88 13.93
C ASP A 76 -28.99 15.73 12.98
N ALA A 77 -27.71 15.37 13.02
CA ALA A 77 -27.10 14.34 12.19
C ALA A 77 -26.24 13.39 13.04
N ASP A 78 -26.27 12.10 12.70
CA ASP A 78 -25.32 11.15 13.25
C ASP A 78 -23.94 11.36 12.61
N ILE A 79 -22.89 11.34 13.44
CA ILE A 79 -21.53 11.64 12.99
C ILE A 79 -20.65 10.41 13.10
N ILE A 80 -20.02 10.05 11.99
CA ILE A 80 -18.96 9.04 11.95
C ILE A 80 -17.70 9.71 11.42
N ALA A 81 -16.62 9.69 12.19
CA ALA A 81 -15.32 10.17 11.74
C ALA A 81 -14.35 9.01 11.56
N VAL A 82 -13.59 9.03 10.48
CA VAL A 82 -12.66 7.97 10.06
C VAL A 82 -11.28 8.60 9.81
N GLU A 83 -10.24 8.03 10.41
CA GLU A 83 -8.85 8.42 10.20
C GLU A 83 -8.00 7.18 9.89
N TYR A 84 -6.86 7.39 9.23
CA TYR A 84 -5.91 6.32 9.00
C TYR A 84 -5.35 5.77 10.33
N LEU A 85 -5.02 4.48 10.34
CA LEU A 85 -4.32 3.87 11.46
C LEU A 85 -2.95 4.54 11.67
N PRO A 86 -2.46 4.66 12.92
CA PRO A 86 -1.10 5.11 13.17
C PRO A 86 -0.08 4.28 12.38
N GLY A 87 0.81 4.94 11.64
CA GLY A 87 1.81 4.30 10.79
C GLY A 87 1.37 4.05 9.35
N GLN A 88 0.07 4.17 9.02
CA GLN A 88 -0.39 4.20 7.63
C GLN A 88 -0.07 5.56 7.00
N TYR A 89 0.27 5.54 5.71
CA TYR A 89 0.59 6.76 4.98
C TYR A 89 -0.69 7.52 4.61
N ASP A 90 -0.92 8.65 5.27
CA ASP A 90 -1.99 9.58 4.96
C ASP A 90 -1.51 10.60 3.93
N GLN A 91 -1.79 10.36 2.64
CA GLN A 91 -1.41 11.25 1.56
C GLN A 91 -1.98 12.67 1.72
N ARG A 92 -3.18 12.82 2.29
CA ARG A 92 -3.84 14.13 2.44
C ARG A 92 -3.15 14.96 3.51
N ALA A 93 -2.88 14.36 4.67
CA ALA A 93 -2.11 15.02 5.73
C ALA A 93 -0.68 15.32 5.30
N ASP A 94 -0.03 14.37 4.61
CA ASP A 94 1.33 14.51 4.08
C ASP A 94 1.43 15.67 3.09
N SER A 95 0.51 15.73 2.10
CA SER A 95 0.44 16.79 1.10
C SER A 95 0.18 18.16 1.73
N ALA A 96 -0.79 18.26 2.65
CA ALA A 96 -1.06 19.51 3.37
C ALA A 96 0.19 19.98 4.14
N SER A 97 0.84 19.08 4.87
CA SER A 97 2.08 19.37 5.60
C SER A 97 3.21 19.88 4.67
N GLN A 98 3.40 19.27 3.50
CA GLN A 98 4.39 19.73 2.51
C GLN A 98 4.03 21.10 1.92
N CYS A 99 2.76 21.34 1.58
CA CYS A 99 2.31 22.63 1.07
C CYS A 99 2.55 23.75 2.08
N ILE A 100 2.27 23.52 3.37
CA ILE A 100 2.55 24.50 4.42
C ILE A 100 4.05 24.79 4.52
N GLN A 101 4.88 23.76 4.44
CA GLN A 101 6.34 23.91 4.43
C GLN A 101 6.80 24.81 3.29
N ILE A 102 6.28 24.60 2.07
CA ILE A 102 6.63 25.39 0.88
C ILE A 102 6.20 26.85 1.06
N VAL A 103 4.96 27.09 1.49
CA VAL A 103 4.41 28.45 1.64
C VAL A 103 5.12 29.20 2.76
N SER A 104 5.38 28.55 3.89
CA SER A 104 6.04 29.16 5.05
C SER A 104 7.55 29.28 4.92
N GLN A 105 8.17 28.50 4.01
CA GLN A 105 9.63 28.30 3.93
C GLN A 105 10.25 27.88 5.27
N GLY A 106 9.45 27.22 6.11
CA GLY A 106 9.80 26.86 7.48
C GLY A 106 9.99 25.36 7.69
N GLU A 107 9.89 24.95 8.96
CA GLU A 107 9.84 23.54 9.31
C GLU A 107 8.53 22.92 8.86
N ARG A 108 8.58 21.62 8.54
CA ARG A 108 7.42 20.86 8.13
C ARG A 108 6.49 20.62 9.34
N PRO A 109 5.27 21.20 9.38
CA PRO A 109 4.40 21.04 10.53
C PRO A 109 3.70 19.68 10.51
N PRO A 110 3.43 19.07 11.67
CA PRO A 110 2.56 17.90 11.75
C PRO A 110 1.12 18.28 11.38
N VAL A 111 0.52 17.45 10.52
CA VAL A 111 -0.90 17.53 10.13
C VAL A 111 -1.52 16.15 10.35
N ARG A 112 -2.77 16.11 10.84
CA ARG A 112 -3.61 14.91 10.80
C ARG A 112 -4.87 15.22 10.02
N SER A 113 -5.34 14.24 9.26
CA SER A 113 -6.61 14.34 8.55
C SER A 113 -7.60 13.27 8.99
N ALA A 114 -8.88 13.58 8.91
CA ALA A 114 -9.96 12.60 9.07
C ALA A 114 -11.11 12.92 8.12
N ARG A 115 -11.79 11.89 7.63
CA ARG A 115 -13.07 12.01 6.95
C ARG A 115 -14.18 12.04 7.98
N VAL A 116 -15.07 13.01 7.91
CA VAL A 116 -16.22 13.15 8.82
C VAL A 116 -17.50 13.08 8.01
N TYR A 117 -18.29 12.05 8.26
CA TYR A 117 -19.57 11.78 7.62
C TYR A 117 -20.69 12.28 8.53
N LEU A 118 -21.49 13.22 8.04
CA LEU A 118 -22.74 13.62 8.69
C LEU A 118 -23.89 12.90 7.99
N LEU A 119 -24.57 12.04 8.73
CA LEU A 119 -25.61 11.16 8.25
C LEU A 119 -26.96 11.68 8.74
N TYR A 120 -27.84 12.00 7.80
CA TYR A 120 -29.17 12.54 8.10
C TYR A 120 -30.22 11.50 7.77
N GLY A 121 -31.07 11.17 8.74
CA GLY A 121 -32.12 10.17 8.60
C GLY A 121 -32.59 9.67 9.96
N GLU A 122 -33.60 8.83 9.97
CA GLU A 122 -34.07 8.19 11.21
C GLU A 122 -33.31 6.87 11.41
N LEU A 123 -31.99 6.98 11.63
CA LEU A 123 -31.08 5.85 11.78
C LEU A 123 -31.19 5.23 13.17
N ASN A 124 -31.23 3.90 13.24
CA ASN A 124 -31.08 3.20 14.52
C ASN A 124 -29.63 2.72 14.71
N ASN A 125 -29.32 2.22 15.91
CA ASN A 125 -27.96 1.78 16.24
C ASN A 125 -27.41 0.66 15.33
N ASP A 126 -28.26 -0.24 14.83
CA ASP A 126 -27.85 -1.31 13.90
C ASP A 126 -27.49 -0.73 12.52
N ASP A 127 -28.25 0.25 12.04
CA ASP A 127 -27.92 0.96 10.80
C ASP A 127 -26.57 1.68 10.95
N LEU A 128 -26.36 2.39 12.07
CA LEU A 128 -25.12 3.12 12.34
C LEU A 128 -23.90 2.18 12.40
N GLN A 129 -24.02 1.03 13.05
CA GLN A 129 -22.94 0.03 13.10
C GLN A 129 -22.59 -0.55 11.73
N LYS A 130 -23.59 -0.81 10.89
CA LYS A 130 -23.39 -1.28 9.51
C LYS A 130 -22.70 -0.22 8.66
N ILE A 131 -23.14 1.04 8.76
CA ILE A 131 -22.52 2.15 8.04
C ILE A 131 -21.08 2.37 8.53
N GLU A 132 -20.85 2.35 9.84
CA GLU A 132 -19.51 2.48 10.42
C GLU A 132 -18.57 1.37 9.93
N SER A 133 -19.03 0.12 9.93
CA SER A 133 -18.25 -1.03 9.44
C SER A 133 -17.99 -0.99 7.94
N TYR A 134 -18.87 -0.34 7.17
CA TYR A 134 -18.68 -0.14 5.74
C TYR A 134 -17.66 0.97 5.44
N LEU A 135 -17.71 2.06 6.20
CA LEU A 135 -16.82 3.22 6.03
C LEU A 135 -15.41 3.00 6.58
N ILE A 136 -15.25 2.11 7.56
CA ILE A 136 -13.97 1.80 8.19
C ILE A 136 -13.43 0.49 7.63
N ASN A 137 -12.36 0.59 6.84
CA ASN A 137 -11.55 -0.57 6.48
C ASN A 137 -10.52 -0.82 7.60
N PRO A 138 -10.64 -1.91 8.39
CA PRO A 138 -9.82 -2.14 9.58
C PRO A 138 -8.33 -2.40 9.28
N VAL A 139 -7.97 -2.63 8.02
CA VAL A 139 -6.56 -2.79 7.60
C VAL A 139 -5.86 -1.42 7.48
N GLU A 140 -6.60 -0.36 7.18
CA GLU A 140 -6.03 0.96 6.87
C GLU A 140 -6.51 2.09 7.77
N SER A 141 -7.72 1.99 8.32
CA SER A 141 -8.41 3.08 9.01
C SER A 141 -9.10 2.64 10.30
N ARG A 142 -9.46 3.63 11.11
CA ARG A 142 -10.19 3.47 12.37
C ARG A 142 -11.14 4.63 12.60
N LYS A 143 -12.03 4.47 13.58
CA LYS A 143 -12.86 5.57 14.07
C LYS A 143 -11.97 6.65 14.66
N ALA A 144 -12.15 7.89 14.20
CA ALA A 144 -11.47 9.06 14.73
C ALA A 144 -12.28 9.67 15.89
N SER A 145 -11.60 10.11 16.95
CA SER A 145 -12.26 10.93 17.98
C SER A 145 -12.62 12.30 17.40
N LEU A 146 -13.78 12.84 17.76
CA LEU A 146 -14.19 14.21 17.43
C LEU A 146 -13.60 15.24 18.41
N ASP A 147 -13.05 14.81 19.54
CA ASP A 147 -12.47 15.69 20.53
C ASP A 147 -11.30 16.48 19.94
N ARG A 148 -11.10 17.70 20.47
CA ARG A 148 -9.89 18.46 20.18
C ARG A 148 -8.73 17.88 20.98
N VAL A 149 -7.58 17.76 20.33
CA VAL A 149 -6.34 17.27 20.95
C VAL A 149 -5.40 18.44 21.23
N GLU A 150 -4.62 18.35 22.30
CA GLU A 150 -3.64 19.39 22.64
C GLU A 150 -2.36 19.30 21.81
N THR A 151 -2.06 18.10 21.28
CA THR A 151 -0.86 17.84 20.46
C THR A 151 -1.11 16.73 19.44
N LEU A 152 -0.44 16.83 18.29
CA LEU A 152 -0.42 15.83 17.23
C LEU A 152 0.82 14.93 17.29
N LYS A 153 1.78 15.26 18.18
CA LYS A 153 2.96 14.43 18.42
C LYS A 153 2.54 13.03 18.85
N MET A 154 2.95 12.05 18.06
CA MET A 154 2.86 10.66 18.48
C MET A 154 3.93 10.40 19.53
N LYS A 155 3.57 9.72 20.62
CA LYS A 155 4.58 9.15 21.52
C LYS A 155 5.25 8.01 20.76
N THR A 156 6.43 8.28 20.22
CA THR A 156 7.28 7.24 19.63
C THR A 156 7.97 6.54 20.79
N GLU A 157 7.64 5.27 20.99
CA GLU A 157 8.45 4.40 21.83
C GLU A 157 9.76 4.12 21.10
N GLN A 158 10.87 4.11 21.84
CA GLN A 158 12.16 3.73 21.28
C GLN A 158 12.08 2.24 20.93
N PRO A 159 12.37 1.83 19.69
CA PRO A 159 12.30 0.42 19.32
C PRO A 159 13.31 -0.38 20.14
N ASP A 160 12.87 -1.54 20.62
CA ASP A 160 13.72 -2.49 21.34
C ASP A 160 14.81 -3.07 20.42
N SER A 161 15.84 -3.67 21.02
CA SER A 161 16.85 -4.43 20.28
C SER A 161 16.23 -5.62 19.56
N VAL A 162 16.67 -5.90 18.33
CA VAL A 162 16.20 -7.04 17.54
C VAL A 162 16.47 -8.36 18.26
N GLU A 163 15.44 -9.21 18.35
CA GLU A 163 15.51 -10.54 18.95
C GLU A 163 16.51 -11.45 18.23
N THR A 164 17.42 -12.07 18.99
CA THR A 164 18.24 -13.21 18.54
C THR A 164 17.48 -14.51 18.77
N ILE A 165 17.44 -15.38 17.77
CA ILE A 165 16.73 -16.67 17.87
C ILE A 165 17.62 -17.64 18.66
N GLU A 166 17.40 -17.71 19.95
CA GLU A 166 18.19 -18.56 20.83
C GLU A 166 18.15 -20.04 20.42
N ASN A 167 19.31 -20.69 20.52
CA ASN A 167 19.52 -22.10 20.18
C ASN A 167 19.19 -22.50 18.72
N PHE A 168 19.00 -21.55 17.79
CA PHE A 168 18.67 -21.85 16.39
C PHE A 168 19.65 -22.86 15.76
N ILE A 169 20.95 -22.65 15.92
CA ILE A 169 21.97 -23.54 15.35
C ILE A 169 21.99 -24.93 16.01
N ALA A 170 21.38 -25.10 17.18
CA ALA A 170 21.26 -26.37 17.87
C ALA A 170 19.93 -27.10 17.59
N MET A 171 18.96 -26.43 16.94
CA MET A 171 17.64 -27.01 16.71
C MET A 171 17.71 -28.29 15.87
N ASN A 172 17.03 -29.32 16.35
CA ASN A 172 16.78 -30.53 15.59
C ASN A 172 15.63 -30.31 14.59
N ASP A 173 15.40 -31.30 13.72
CA ASP A 173 14.42 -31.19 12.63
C ASP A 173 12.98 -30.98 13.13
N SER A 174 12.62 -31.54 14.29
CA SER A 174 11.29 -31.32 14.88
C SER A 174 11.14 -29.90 15.41
N GLU A 175 12.18 -29.37 16.04
CA GLU A 175 12.22 -27.99 16.56
C GLU A 175 12.18 -26.98 15.41
N LEU A 176 12.93 -27.23 14.34
CA LEU A 176 12.89 -26.38 13.13
C LEU A 176 11.54 -26.40 12.43
N LYS A 177 10.88 -27.57 12.31
CA LYS A 177 9.51 -27.64 11.75
C LYS A 177 8.51 -26.85 12.60
N SER A 178 8.63 -26.96 13.93
CA SER A 178 7.81 -26.16 14.84
C SER A 178 8.11 -24.67 14.68
N PHE A 179 9.39 -24.28 14.56
CA PHE A 179 9.79 -22.90 14.35
C PHE A 179 9.22 -22.34 13.04
N LEU A 180 9.34 -23.08 11.93
CA LEU A 180 8.78 -22.73 10.62
C LEU A 180 7.28 -22.44 10.73
N SER A 181 6.53 -23.34 11.39
CA SER A 181 5.08 -23.21 11.55
C SER A 181 4.69 -22.06 12.48
N VAL A 182 5.37 -21.90 13.63
CA VAL A 182 5.03 -20.87 14.63
C VAL A 182 5.36 -19.48 14.11
N LYS A 183 6.48 -19.32 13.40
CA LYS A 183 6.86 -18.03 12.80
C LYS A 183 6.14 -17.77 11.47
N GLY A 184 5.45 -18.77 10.90
CA GLY A 184 4.72 -18.63 9.64
C GLY A 184 5.63 -18.24 8.49
N LEU A 185 6.77 -18.93 8.37
CA LEU A 185 7.75 -18.68 7.31
C LEU A 185 7.21 -19.23 5.97
N ALA A 186 7.46 -18.49 4.89
CA ALA A 186 7.07 -18.82 3.52
C ALA A 186 8.09 -19.73 2.81
N MET A 187 9.37 -19.70 3.19
CA MET A 187 10.38 -20.63 2.68
C MET A 187 10.09 -22.08 3.11
N ASP A 188 10.66 -23.05 2.39
CA ASP A 188 10.44 -24.46 2.72
C ASP A 188 11.35 -24.96 3.86
N PHE A 189 11.15 -26.23 4.25
CA PHE A 189 11.93 -26.82 5.34
C PHE A 189 13.41 -27.01 4.98
N ASP A 190 13.72 -27.30 3.73
CA ASP A 190 15.10 -27.51 3.28
C ASP A 190 15.87 -26.19 3.23
N ASP A 191 15.19 -25.11 2.85
CA ASP A 191 15.69 -23.73 2.95
C ASP A 191 16.02 -23.35 4.40
N LEU A 192 15.14 -23.67 5.36
CA LEU A 192 15.37 -23.41 6.78
C LEU A 192 16.52 -24.27 7.35
N LEU A 193 16.63 -25.53 6.92
CA LEU A 193 17.76 -26.39 7.25
C LEU A 193 19.08 -25.79 6.77
N TYR A 194 19.09 -25.30 5.52
CA TYR A 194 20.25 -24.63 4.95
C TYR A 194 20.64 -23.39 5.76
N CYS A 195 19.66 -22.58 6.18
CA CYS A 195 19.89 -21.44 7.06
C CYS A 195 20.55 -21.87 8.38
N ARG A 196 20.03 -22.89 9.06
CA ARG A 196 20.63 -23.43 10.30
C ARG A 196 22.08 -23.82 10.08
N ASP A 197 22.35 -24.56 9.01
CA ASP A 197 23.69 -25.08 8.75
C ASP A 197 24.67 -23.98 8.34
N TYR A 198 24.21 -22.93 7.66
CA TYR A 198 24.99 -21.71 7.43
C TYR A 198 25.31 -20.96 8.74
N PHE A 199 24.32 -20.73 9.60
CA PHE A 199 24.57 -20.04 10.88
C PHE A 199 25.46 -20.87 11.84
N ARG A 200 25.48 -22.20 11.71
CA ARG A 200 26.49 -23.05 12.36
C ARG A 200 27.90 -22.72 11.90
N THR A 201 28.14 -22.50 10.61
CA THR A 201 29.48 -22.14 10.10
C THR A 201 29.90 -20.74 10.56
N GLU A 202 28.95 -19.83 10.74
CA GLU A 202 29.16 -18.49 11.30
C GLU A 202 29.35 -18.49 12.82
N ASN A 203 29.19 -19.64 13.50
CA ASN A 203 29.29 -19.81 14.95
C ASN A 203 28.42 -18.83 15.76
N ARG A 204 27.23 -18.50 15.24
CA ARG A 204 26.27 -17.61 15.91
C ARG A 204 24.84 -17.95 15.57
N ASN A 205 23.91 -17.58 16.46
CA ASN A 205 22.50 -17.61 16.13
C ASN A 205 22.12 -16.39 15.26
N PRO A 206 21.13 -16.54 14.35
CA PRO A 206 20.58 -15.43 13.60
C PRO A 206 19.66 -14.57 14.45
N THR A 207 19.56 -13.31 14.06
CA THR A 207 18.45 -12.45 14.47
C THR A 207 17.17 -12.81 13.73
N ILE A 208 16.01 -12.47 14.30
CA ILE A 208 14.73 -12.65 13.63
C ILE A 208 14.67 -11.87 12.31
N SER A 209 15.30 -10.70 12.24
CA SER A 209 15.38 -9.89 11.02
C SER A 209 16.13 -10.60 9.90
N GLU A 210 17.24 -11.28 10.18
CA GLU A 210 17.99 -12.05 9.18
C GLU A 210 17.16 -13.21 8.62
N ILE A 211 16.47 -13.96 9.48
CA ILE A 211 15.60 -15.05 9.04
C ILE A 211 14.43 -14.52 8.22
N ARG A 212 13.77 -13.42 8.65
CA ARG A 212 12.66 -12.79 7.91
C ARG A 212 13.08 -12.24 6.54
N LEU A 213 14.30 -11.71 6.44
CA LEU A 213 14.85 -11.24 5.18
C LEU A 213 15.01 -12.41 4.20
N ILE A 214 15.66 -13.49 4.64
CA ILE A 214 15.84 -14.70 3.81
C ILE A 214 14.48 -15.28 3.42
N ASP A 215 13.58 -15.45 4.38
CA ASP A 215 12.22 -15.95 4.19
C ASP A 215 11.46 -15.22 3.07
N THR A 216 11.57 -13.88 3.06
CA THR A 216 10.93 -13.05 2.04
C THR A 216 11.47 -13.37 0.65
N TYR A 217 12.80 -13.36 0.47
CA TYR A 217 13.44 -13.56 -0.83
C TYR A 217 13.41 -15.02 -1.31
N TRP A 218 13.34 -15.97 -0.39
CA TRP A 218 13.35 -17.40 -0.71
C TRP A 218 11.95 -17.99 -0.82
N SER A 219 10.91 -17.19 -0.56
CA SER A 219 9.54 -17.52 -0.93
C SER A 219 9.39 -17.83 -2.43
N ASP A 220 8.43 -18.69 -2.78
CA ASP A 220 8.10 -19.00 -4.18
C ASP A 220 7.77 -17.73 -4.99
N HIS A 221 7.10 -16.74 -4.38
CA HIS A 221 6.79 -15.49 -5.07
C HIS A 221 8.05 -14.75 -5.54
N CYS A 222 9.09 -14.67 -4.73
CA CYS A 222 10.32 -13.97 -5.10
C CYS A 222 11.22 -14.82 -5.99
N ARG A 223 11.38 -16.11 -5.68
CA ARG A 223 12.25 -17.03 -6.42
C ARG A 223 11.60 -17.61 -7.68
N HIS A 224 10.29 -17.47 -7.82
CA HIS A 224 9.49 -18.02 -8.90
C HIS A 224 9.74 -19.54 -9.07
N THR A 225 9.80 -20.31 -7.98
CA THR A 225 10.15 -21.74 -8.04
C THR A 225 9.10 -22.54 -8.80
N THR A 226 7.81 -22.25 -8.61
CA THR A 226 6.70 -22.80 -9.41
C THR A 226 6.90 -22.51 -10.89
N PHE A 227 7.21 -21.26 -11.24
CA PHE A 227 7.40 -20.86 -12.63
C PHE A 227 8.67 -21.45 -13.27
N ASN A 228 9.68 -21.75 -12.46
CA ASN A 228 10.93 -22.39 -12.88
C ASN A 228 10.89 -23.93 -12.81
N THR A 229 9.77 -24.51 -12.37
CA THR A 229 9.60 -25.97 -12.35
C THR A 229 9.68 -26.52 -13.77
N HIS A 230 10.44 -27.61 -13.92
CA HIS A 230 10.62 -28.27 -15.20
C HIS A 230 9.33 -28.96 -15.63
N ILE A 231 8.91 -28.69 -16.86
CA ILE A 231 7.74 -29.31 -17.46
C ILE A 231 8.22 -30.47 -18.33
N ASP A 232 8.03 -31.69 -17.83
CA ASP A 232 8.45 -32.90 -18.54
C ASP A 232 7.43 -33.32 -19.61
N ASN A 233 6.14 -33.12 -19.36
CA ASN A 233 5.05 -33.54 -20.24
C ASN A 233 3.96 -32.46 -20.35
N VAL A 234 3.41 -32.28 -21.55
CA VAL A 234 2.36 -31.30 -21.82
C VAL A 234 1.20 -31.97 -22.57
N PHE A 235 0.00 -31.87 -22.01
CA PHE A 235 -1.24 -32.32 -22.63
C PHE A 235 -2.19 -31.12 -22.75
N ILE A 236 -2.68 -30.84 -23.96
CA ILE A 236 -3.51 -29.66 -24.25
C ILE A 236 -4.69 -30.11 -25.11
N ASP A 237 -5.90 -30.00 -24.56
CA ASP A 237 -7.14 -30.33 -25.26
C ASP A 237 -7.59 -29.22 -26.23
N ASP A 238 -7.37 -27.96 -25.87
CA ASP A 238 -7.77 -26.83 -26.69
C ASP A 238 -6.84 -26.65 -27.92
N GLN A 239 -7.43 -26.65 -29.11
CA GLN A 239 -6.66 -26.58 -30.35
C GLN A 239 -5.90 -25.25 -30.54
N GLN A 240 -6.45 -24.14 -30.03
CA GLN A 240 -5.82 -22.83 -30.18
C GLN A 240 -4.58 -22.73 -29.27
N THR A 241 -4.69 -23.18 -28.03
CA THR A 241 -3.58 -23.28 -27.08
C THR A 241 -2.51 -24.26 -27.58
N ALA A 242 -2.90 -25.40 -28.15
CA ALA A 242 -1.95 -26.36 -28.73
C ALA A 242 -1.13 -25.75 -29.89
N LYS A 243 -1.78 -24.96 -30.76
CA LYS A 243 -1.07 -24.20 -31.81
C LYS A 243 -0.12 -23.16 -31.23
N GLY A 244 -0.55 -22.41 -30.20
CA GLY A 244 0.29 -21.44 -29.49
C GLY A 244 1.54 -22.09 -28.89
N TYR A 245 1.38 -23.24 -28.22
CA TYR A 245 2.48 -24.01 -27.66
C TYR A 245 3.43 -24.55 -28.74
N GLY A 246 2.90 -25.05 -29.87
CA GLY A 246 3.71 -25.47 -31.01
C GLY A 246 4.53 -24.33 -31.62
N HIS A 247 3.99 -23.11 -31.65
CA HIS A 247 4.74 -21.92 -32.08
C HIS A 247 5.87 -21.58 -31.10
N TYR A 248 5.59 -21.63 -29.80
CA TYR A 248 6.59 -21.48 -28.74
C TYR A 248 7.78 -22.44 -28.92
N LEU A 249 7.53 -23.73 -29.18
CA LEU A 249 8.59 -24.72 -29.38
C LEU A 249 9.46 -24.43 -30.61
N LYS A 250 8.86 -23.95 -31.71
CA LYS A 250 9.62 -23.53 -32.90
C LYS A 250 10.53 -22.34 -32.62
N ILE A 251 10.03 -21.36 -31.86
CA ILE A 251 10.85 -20.21 -31.44
C ILE A 251 12.03 -20.70 -30.59
N ARG A 252 11.83 -21.66 -29.69
CA ARG A 252 12.92 -22.25 -28.90
C ARG A 252 13.99 -22.90 -29.76
N GLU A 253 13.59 -23.67 -30.75
CA GLU A 253 14.49 -24.30 -31.71
C GLU A 253 15.29 -23.23 -32.49
N GLU A 254 14.63 -22.18 -32.99
CA GLU A 254 15.29 -21.08 -33.69
C GLU A 254 16.26 -20.30 -32.78
N LEU A 255 15.92 -20.15 -31.50
CA LEU A 255 16.80 -19.54 -30.50
C LEU A 255 17.95 -20.46 -30.08
N GLY A 256 17.87 -21.76 -30.33
CA GLY A 256 18.89 -22.74 -29.95
C GLY A 256 18.98 -22.95 -28.44
N THR A 257 17.88 -22.83 -27.69
CA THR A 257 17.91 -22.96 -26.23
C THR A 257 17.95 -24.43 -25.78
N ALA A 258 18.97 -24.76 -24.98
CA ALA A 258 19.10 -26.07 -24.33
C ALA A 258 18.52 -26.10 -22.91
N LYS A 259 17.98 -24.97 -22.42
CA LYS A 259 17.36 -24.89 -21.09
C LYS A 259 16.10 -25.75 -21.05
N PRO A 260 15.67 -26.27 -19.89
CA PRO A 260 14.39 -26.97 -19.77
C PRO A 260 13.20 -26.08 -20.14
N VAL A 261 12.05 -26.71 -20.42
CA VAL A 261 10.77 -26.00 -20.60
C VAL A 261 10.21 -25.70 -19.21
N THR A 262 9.90 -24.43 -18.96
CA THR A 262 9.30 -23.94 -17.70
C THR A 262 8.29 -22.84 -18.01
N LEU A 263 7.38 -22.51 -17.08
CA LEU A 263 6.44 -21.40 -17.29
C LEU A 263 7.16 -20.06 -17.43
N MET A 264 8.26 -19.86 -16.72
CA MET A 264 9.11 -18.67 -16.84
C MET A 264 9.71 -18.56 -18.25
N ASP A 265 10.13 -19.69 -18.84
CA ASP A 265 10.63 -19.68 -20.20
C ASP A 265 9.52 -19.34 -21.22
N VAL A 266 8.35 -19.96 -21.08
CA VAL A 266 7.16 -19.63 -21.90
C VAL A 266 6.84 -18.13 -21.83
N ALA A 267 6.86 -17.54 -20.63
CA ALA A 267 6.58 -16.13 -20.41
C ALA A 267 7.63 -15.18 -21.02
N THR A 268 8.92 -15.56 -20.98
CA THR A 268 10.03 -14.65 -21.34
C THR A 268 10.58 -14.83 -22.75
N ILE A 269 10.22 -15.91 -23.45
CA ILE A 269 10.84 -16.21 -24.75
C ILE A 269 10.55 -15.16 -25.82
N GLY A 270 9.38 -14.52 -25.76
CA GLY A 270 8.98 -13.50 -26.73
C GLY A 270 9.97 -12.33 -26.76
N ALA A 271 10.36 -11.83 -25.58
CA ALA A 271 11.37 -10.78 -25.47
C ALA A 271 12.72 -11.21 -26.07
N LYS A 272 13.17 -12.44 -25.77
CA LYS A 272 14.42 -13.00 -26.33
C LYS A 272 14.37 -13.11 -27.86
N TYR A 273 13.24 -13.56 -28.39
CA TYR A 273 13.01 -13.68 -29.83
C TYR A 273 13.02 -12.33 -30.54
N LEU A 274 12.25 -11.36 -30.04
CA LEU A 274 12.18 -10.02 -30.60
C LEU A 274 13.53 -9.30 -30.52
N LYS A 275 14.31 -9.54 -29.45
CA LYS A 275 15.69 -9.06 -29.34
C LYS A 275 16.57 -9.65 -30.43
N LYS A 276 16.57 -10.98 -30.63
CA LYS A 276 17.36 -11.65 -31.70
C LYS A 276 17.00 -11.16 -33.10
N LYS A 277 15.74 -10.77 -33.33
CA LYS A 277 15.27 -10.19 -34.60
C LYS A 277 15.54 -8.69 -34.76
N GLY A 278 16.12 -8.02 -33.76
CA GLY A 278 16.39 -6.58 -33.78
C GLY A 278 15.14 -5.70 -33.70
N ILE A 279 14.00 -6.26 -33.30
CA ILE A 279 12.72 -5.56 -33.17
C ILE A 279 12.64 -4.86 -31.80
N LEU A 280 13.06 -5.55 -30.74
CA LEU A 280 13.08 -5.01 -29.38
C LEU A 280 14.35 -4.18 -29.16
N LYS A 281 14.26 -2.87 -29.40
CA LYS A 281 15.42 -1.94 -29.35
C LYS A 281 15.58 -1.21 -28.00
N ASN A 282 14.50 -1.07 -27.24
CA ASN A 282 14.46 -0.30 -26.00
C ASN A 282 14.38 -1.20 -24.77
N LEU A 283 15.01 -2.38 -24.82
CA LEU A 283 15.16 -3.21 -23.63
C LEU A 283 16.26 -2.62 -22.75
N ASP A 284 15.92 -2.29 -21.51
CA ASP A 284 16.92 -1.90 -20.52
C ASP A 284 17.63 -3.14 -19.98
N GLU A 285 18.95 -3.19 -20.13
CA GLU A 285 19.79 -4.27 -19.61
C GLU A 285 20.74 -3.66 -18.60
N SER A 286 20.54 -4.02 -17.33
CA SER A 286 21.35 -3.59 -16.20
C SER A 286 21.65 -4.80 -15.33
N ASP A 287 22.78 -4.73 -14.60
CA ASP A 287 23.10 -5.68 -13.53
C ASP A 287 22.20 -5.46 -12.30
N GLU A 288 21.50 -4.31 -12.24
CA GLU A 288 20.54 -3.99 -11.18
C GLU A 288 19.16 -4.59 -11.46
N ILE A 289 18.58 -5.20 -10.42
CA ILE A 289 17.21 -5.72 -10.45
C ILE A 289 16.25 -4.54 -10.21
N ASN A 290 15.84 -3.87 -11.29
CA ASN A 290 14.92 -2.74 -11.23
C ASN A 290 13.50 -3.16 -11.64
N ALA A 291 12.50 -2.78 -10.85
CA ALA A 291 11.08 -2.98 -11.21
C ALA A 291 10.62 -2.00 -12.31
N CYS A 292 11.26 -0.83 -12.41
CA CYS A 292 10.99 0.18 -13.42
C CYS A 292 12.26 1.00 -13.69
N THR A 293 12.59 1.21 -14.96
CA THR A 293 13.64 2.14 -15.39
C THR A 293 13.02 3.21 -16.27
N VAL A 294 13.30 4.47 -15.96
CA VAL A 294 12.91 5.62 -16.78
C VAL A 294 14.20 6.23 -17.35
N LYS A 295 14.36 6.17 -18.68
CA LYS A 295 15.43 6.86 -19.40
C LYS A 295 14.83 8.03 -20.16
N ILE A 296 15.37 9.22 -19.91
CA ILE A 296 14.95 10.47 -20.57
C ILE A 296 16.23 11.15 -21.05
N ASP A 297 16.27 11.48 -22.33
CA ASP A 297 17.28 12.39 -22.87
C ASP A 297 16.92 13.81 -22.43
N VAL A 298 17.78 14.42 -21.62
CA VAL A 298 17.57 15.78 -21.12
C VAL A 298 18.48 16.72 -21.89
N ASP A 299 17.89 17.68 -22.61
CA ASP A 299 18.63 18.75 -23.24
C ASP A 299 19.22 19.68 -22.17
N VAL A 300 20.55 19.73 -22.09
CA VAL A 300 21.27 20.72 -21.28
C VAL A 300 22.01 21.68 -22.22
N ASN A 301 21.34 22.79 -22.55
CA ASN A 301 21.87 23.89 -23.38
C ASN A 301 22.25 23.48 -24.82
N GLY A 302 21.37 22.77 -25.52
CA GLY A 302 21.53 22.33 -26.90
C GLY A 302 22.36 21.06 -27.06
N LYS A 303 22.52 20.27 -26.00
CA LYS A 303 23.23 18.98 -26.01
C LYS A 303 22.40 17.93 -25.27
N ASN A 304 22.21 16.81 -25.95
CA ASN A 304 21.62 15.58 -25.42
C ASN A 304 22.72 14.57 -25.12
#